data_AF-A0A836RIS5-F1
#
_entry.id   AF-A0A836RIS5-F1
#
_cell.length_a   1.000
_cell.length_b   1.000
_cell.length_c   1.000
_cell.angle_alpha   90.00
_cell.angle_beta   90.00
_cell.angle_gamma   90.00
#
_symmetry.space_group_name_H-M   'P 1'
#
loop_
_entity.id
_entity.type
_entity.pdbx_description
1 polymer ?
#
loop_
_entity_poly.entity_id
_entity_poly.type
_entity_poly.pdbx_seq_one_letter_code
_entity_poly.pdbx_strand_id
1 'polypeptide(L)' 'MAKILLKGNDAIIRGAILAGCRIYFGYPITPASEIAEAAAKYIPRVGGTFLQAESE' A
#
# COMPACT_ATOMS: atom_id res chain seq x y z
N MET A 1 -20.13 -2.45 -12.90
CA MET A 1 -19.02 -1.74 -12.24
C MET A 1 -18.21 -1.02 -13.31
N ALA A 2 -17.87 0.26 -13.13
CA ALA A 2 -17.02 0.97 -14.09
C ALA A 2 -15.57 0.44 -14.00
N LYS A 3 -14.89 0.32 -15.14
CA LYS A 3 -13.46 -0.02 -15.16
C LYS A 3 -12.66 1.17 -14.66
N ILE A 4 -11.65 0.92 -13.85
CA ILE A 4 -10.74 1.93 -13.30
C ILE A 4 -9.34 1.62 -13.81
N LEU A 5 -8.65 2.62 -14.35
CA LEU A 5 -7.22 2.50 -14.68
C LEU A 5 -6.40 2.82 -13.43
N LEU A 6 -5.54 1.89 -13.03
CA LEU A 6 -4.72 1.96 -11.82
C LEU A 6 -3.28 1.59 -12.16
N LYS A 7 -2.31 2.23 -11.49
CA LYS A 7 -0.93 1.73 -11.46
C LYS A 7 -0.89 0.38 -10.73
N GLY A 8 -0.01 -0.53 -11.16
CA GLY A 8 0.18 -1.81 -10.48
C GLY A 8 0.55 -1.66 -8.99
N ASN A 9 1.43 -0.70 -8.70
CA ASN A 9 1.85 -0.34 -7.34
C ASN A 9 0.68 0.12 -6.43
N ASP A 10 -0.33 0.79 -7.00
CA ASP A 10 -1.52 1.21 -6.25
C ASP A 10 -2.52 0.05 -6.10
N ALA A 11 -2.61 -0.79 -7.14
CA ALA A 11 -3.52 -1.93 -7.17
C ALA A 11 -3.17 -2.99 -6.11
N ILE A 12 -1.88 -3.26 -5.86
CA ILE A 12 -1.46 -4.25 -4.87
C ILE A 12 -1.88 -3.87 -3.44
N ILE A 13 -1.77 -2.58 -3.06
CA ILE A 13 -2.20 -2.10 -1.74
C ILE A 13 -3.72 -2.16 -1.61
N ARG A 14 -4.46 -1.79 -2.66
CA ARG A 14 -5.93 -1.92 -2.65
C ARG A 14 -6.36 -3.37 -2.51
N GLY A 15 -5.71 -4.28 -3.24
CA GLY A 15 -5.95 -5.73 -3.14
C GLY A 15 -5.68 -6.25 -1.73
N ALA A 16 -4.55 -5.86 -1.13
CA ALA A 16 -4.21 -6.24 0.24
C ALA A 16 -5.25 -5.73 1.25
N ILE A 17 -5.69 -4.47 1.13
CA ILE A 17 -6.73 -3.89 2.00
C ILE A 17 -8.06 -4.64 1.88
N LEU A 18 -8.46 -4.97 0.64
CA LEU A 18 -9.67 -5.77 0.36
C LEU A 18 -9.56 -7.18 0.94
N ALA A 19 -8.37 -7.77 0.95
CA ALA A 19 -8.07 -9.05 1.59
C ALA A 19 -8.00 -8.97 3.14
N GLY A 20 -8.18 -7.78 3.73
CA GLY A 20 -8.17 -7.60 5.18
C GLY A 20 -6.81 -7.21 5.78
N CYS A 21 -5.80 -6.92 4.95
CA CYS A 21 -4.53 -6.40 5.45
C CYS A 21 -4.73 -5.04 6.14
N ARG A 22 -4.15 -4.90 7.34
CA ARG A 22 -4.22 -3.69 8.16
C ARG A 22 -2.86 -3.20 8.64
N ILE A 23 -1.79 -3.92 8.35
CA ILE A 23 -0.45 -3.52 8.79
C ILE A 23 0.49 -3.61 7.59
N TYR A 24 1.24 -2.55 7.34
CA TYR A 24 2.26 -2.51 6.30
C TYR A 24 3.56 -1.99 6.89
N PHE A 25 4.63 -2.74 6.68
CA PHE A 25 6.00 -2.35 6.98
C PHE A 25 6.76 -2.30 5.66
N GLY A 26 7.56 -1.26 5.44
CA GLY A 26 8.40 -1.24 4.24
C GLY A 26 9.45 -0.15 4.26
N TYR A 27 10.44 -0.33 3.40
CA TYR A 27 11.52 0.61 3.14
C TYR A 27 11.48 1.05 1.67
N PRO A 28 11.76 2.33 1.33
CA PRO A 28 11.72 2.81 -0.03
C PRO A 28 12.83 2.23 -0.91
N ILE A 29 12.44 1.53 -1.99
CA ILE A 29 13.34 1.06 -3.04
C ILE A 29 12.65 1.19 -4.41
N THR A 30 13.34 1.75 -5.41
CA THR A 30 12.81 1.86 -6.78
C THR A 30 12.76 0.48 -7.44
N PRO A 31 11.66 0.09 -8.12
CA PRO A 31 10.45 0.86 -8.45
C PRO A 31 9.27 0.67 -7.46
N ALA A 32 9.49 0.03 -6.32
CA ALA A 32 8.46 -0.30 -5.32
C ALA A 32 8.11 0.83 -4.35
N SER A 33 8.83 1.96 -4.35
CA SER A 33 8.56 3.08 -3.44
C SER A 33 7.11 3.60 -3.51
N GLU A 34 6.46 3.55 -4.67
CA GLU A 34 5.05 3.93 -4.82
C GLU A 34 4.08 2.98 -4.10
N ILE A 35 4.48 1.72 -3.84
CA ILE A 35 3.70 0.77 -3.02
C ILE A 35 3.69 1.26 -1.57
N ALA A 36 4.85 1.66 -1.04
CA ALA A 36 4.95 2.21 0.31
C ALA A 36 4.18 3.54 0.43
N GLU A 37 4.22 4.40 -0.59
CA GLU A 37 3.41 5.62 -0.67
C GLU A 37 1.90 5.31 -0.65
N ALA A 38 1.45 4.34 -1.45
CA ALA A 38 0.06 3.90 -1.45
C ALA A 38 -0.34 3.31 -0.09
N ALA A 39 0.54 2.52 0.54
CA ALA A 39 0.29 1.96 1.88
C ALA A 39 0.13 3.07 2.93
N ALA A 40 1.04 4.03 2.97
CA ALA A 40 0.97 5.20 3.85
C ALA A 40 -0.33 5.99 3.66
N LYS A 41 -0.82 6.07 2.42
CA LYS A 41 -2.06 6.78 2.08
C LYS A 41 -3.34 6.02 2.46
N TYR A 42 -3.39 4.70 2.22
CA TYR A 42 -4.64 3.94 2.29
C TYR A 42 -4.80 3.09 3.56
N ILE A 43 -3.71 2.53 4.11
CA ILE A 43 -3.78 1.65 5.28
C ILE A 43 -4.34 2.37 6.52
N PRO A 44 -3.93 3.60 6.88
CA PRO A 44 -4.51 4.32 8.01
C PRO A 44 -6.01 4.62 7.85
N ARG A 45 -6.49 4.78 6.61
CA ARG A 45 -7.91 5.07 6.33
C ARG A 45 -8.84 3.89 6.59
N VAL A 46 -8.29 2.67 6.68
CA VAL A 46 -9.04 1.45 7.02
C VAL A 46 -8.75 0.97 8.44
N GLY A 47 -8.26 1.87 9.31
CA GLY A 47 -7.94 1.57 10.71
C GLY A 47 -6.66 0.76 10.90
N GLY A 48 -5.80 0.73 9.89
CA GLY A 48 -4.52 0.03 9.93
C GLY A 48 -3.34 0.91 10.32
N THR A 49 -2.16 0.31 10.39
CA THR A 49 -0.89 0.99 10.67
C THR A 49 0.08 0.84 9.51
N PHE A 50 0.64 1.95 9.06
CA PHE A 50 1.78 1.99 8.16
C PHE A 50 3.03 2.36 8.98
N LEU A 51 4.13 1.63 8.78
CA LEU A 51 5.44 1.96 9.33
C LEU A 51 6.49 1.93 8.22
N GLN A 52 7.24 3.03 8.10
CA GLN A 52 8.47 3.02 7.31
C GLN A 52 9.59 2.44 8.18
N ALA A 53 10.09 1.28 7.78
CA ALA A 53 11.19 0.60 8.46
C ALA A 53 12.55 1.22 8.10
N GLU A 54 13.59 0.85 8.84
CA GLU A 54 14.99 1.24 8.56
C GLU A 54 15.61 0.48 7.38
N SER A 55 15.17 -0.76 7.17
CA SER A 55 15.52 -1.67 6.07
C SER A 55 14.36 -2.65 5.85
N GLU A 56 14.47 -3.49 4.82
CA GLU A 56 13.66 -4.73 4.71
C GLU A 56 13.88 -5.67 5.89
#